data_AF-A0AAX1WQK6-F1
#
_entry.id   AF-A0AAX1WQK6-F1
#
_cell.length_a   1.000
_cell.length_b   1.000
_cell.length_c   1.000
_cell.angle_alpha   90.00
_cell.angle_beta   90.00
_cell.angle_gamma   90.00
#
_symmetry.space_group_name_H-M   'P 1'
#
loop_
_entity.id
_entity.type
_entity.pdbx_description
1 polymer ?
#
loop_
_entity_poly.entity_id
_entity_poly.type
_entity_poly.pdbx_seq_one_letter_code
_entity_poly.pdbx_strand_id
1 'polypeptide(L)'
;MPAKKHAPLPTLKTPPVTPEQAVERYALMERAIRQPGLQIDELESALGMYMVGFHFGWKVLHIVHSKKTIAKYEALLGIKIREVFPEYGPDADRTNAYKIATAVSNFWKAVSGEEKPPFTIDKRSLVD
;
A
#
# COMPACT_ATOMS: atom_id res chain seq x y z
N MET A 1 -22.97 -7.52 -26.63
CA MET A 1 -21.78 -6.71 -26.94
C MET A 1 -20.55 -7.58 -26.71
N PRO A 2 -19.60 -7.70 -27.64
CA PRO A 2 -18.36 -8.44 -27.38
C PRO A 2 -17.53 -7.69 -26.33
N ALA A 3 -17.06 -8.40 -25.30
CA ALA A 3 -16.17 -7.84 -24.29
C ALA A 3 -14.93 -7.27 -24.98
N LYS A 4 -14.62 -5.99 -24.71
CA LYS A 4 -13.38 -5.39 -25.18
C LYS A 4 -12.21 -6.19 -24.59
N LYS A 5 -11.35 -6.75 -25.44
CA LYS A 5 -10.09 -7.36 -24.98
C LYS A 5 -9.27 -6.24 -24.33
N HIS A 6 -9.15 -6.25 -23.01
CA HIS A 6 -8.25 -5.34 -22.31
C HIS A 6 -6.83 -5.62 -22.76
N ALA A 7 -6.05 -4.56 -23.01
CA ALA A 7 -4.62 -4.69 -23.26
C ALA A 7 -3.99 -5.49 -22.10
N PRO A 8 -3.00 -6.37 -22.39
CA PRO A 8 -2.33 -7.11 -21.33
C PRO A 8 -1.71 -6.11 -20.34
N LEU A 9 -1.89 -6.38 -19.05
CA LEU A 9 -1.28 -5.57 -18.01
C LEU A 9 0.25 -5.61 -18.18
N PRO A 10 0.96 -4.49 -17.89
CA PRO A 10 2.42 -4.47 -17.92
C PRO A 10 2.99 -5.60 -17.07
N THR A 11 4.11 -6.20 -17.51
CA THR A 11 4.84 -7.20 -16.72
C THR A 11 5.33 -6.55 -15.43
N LEU A 12 4.85 -7.05 -14.29
CA LEU A 12 5.22 -6.55 -12.97
C LEU A 12 6.60 -7.08 -12.54
N LYS A 13 7.37 -6.28 -11.80
CA LYS A 13 8.69 -6.64 -11.26
C LYS A 13 8.56 -7.49 -10.00
N THR A 14 7.45 -7.35 -9.26
CA THR A 14 7.20 -8.18 -8.08
C THR A 14 7.07 -9.64 -8.49
N PRO A 15 7.89 -10.55 -7.91
CA PRO A 15 7.78 -11.97 -8.22
C PRO A 15 6.40 -12.51 -7.80
N PRO A 16 5.90 -13.55 -8.48
CA PRO A 16 4.69 -14.25 -8.03
C PRO A 16 4.83 -14.71 -6.58
N VAL A 17 3.73 -14.62 -5.84
CA VAL A 17 3.69 -15.13 -4.46
C VAL A 17 3.86 -16.66 -4.48
N THR A 18 4.67 -17.18 -3.57
CA THR A 18 4.77 -18.65 -3.39
C THR A 18 3.49 -19.20 -2.78
N PRO A 19 3.15 -20.50 -2.98
CA PRO A 19 1.97 -21.11 -2.36
C PRO A 19 1.94 -20.94 -0.84
N GLU A 20 3.08 -21.12 -0.17
CA GLU A 20 3.20 -21.00 1.29
C GLU A 20 2.88 -19.57 1.74
N GLN A 21 3.49 -18.58 1.08
CA GLN A 21 3.19 -17.16 1.34
C GLN A 21 1.73 -16.82 1.03
N ALA A 22 1.12 -17.43 0.01
CA ALA A 22 -0.28 -17.19 -0.31
C ALA A 22 -1.20 -17.70 0.81
N VAL A 23 -0.92 -18.88 1.36
CA VAL A 23 -1.64 -19.45 2.51
C VAL A 23 -1.48 -18.56 3.74
N GLU A 24 -0.25 -18.13 4.06
CA GLU A 24 0.01 -17.25 5.21
C GLU A 24 -0.71 -15.90 5.09
N ARG A 25 -0.61 -15.27 3.91
CA ARG A 25 -1.29 -14.00 3.62
C ARG A 25 -2.80 -14.14 3.71
N TYR A 26 -3.36 -15.22 3.16
CA TYR A 26 -4.79 -15.48 3.24
C TYR A 26 -5.24 -15.71 4.68
N ALA A 27 -4.51 -16.51 5.46
CA ALA A 27 -4.83 -16.78 6.85
C ALA A 27 -4.85 -15.49 7.69
N LEU A 28 -3.94 -14.55 7.42
CA LEU A 28 -3.96 -13.23 8.06
C LEU A 28 -5.21 -12.43 7.70
N MET A 29 -5.56 -12.36 6.41
CA MET A 29 -6.75 -11.64 5.95
C MET A 29 -8.02 -12.26 6.53
N GLU A 30 -8.15 -13.59 6.49
CA GLU A 30 -9.28 -14.32 7.06
C GLU A 30 -9.44 -14.05 8.56
N ARG A 31 -8.33 -14.06 9.31
CA ARG A 31 -8.32 -13.70 10.74
C ARG A 31 -8.77 -12.26 10.95
N ALA A 32 -8.32 -11.32 10.10
CA ALA A 32 -8.73 -9.92 10.18
C ALA A 32 -10.22 -9.73 9.92
N ILE A 33 -10.77 -10.43 8.93
CA ILE A 33 -12.19 -10.35 8.53
C ILE A 33 -13.12 -10.91 9.61
N ARG A 34 -12.70 -11.95 10.34
CA ARG A 34 -13.54 -12.64 11.34
C ARG A 34 -13.61 -11.96 12.71
N GLN A 35 -12.88 -10.86 12.93
CA GLN A 35 -12.92 -10.18 14.23
C GLN A 35 -14.30 -9.54 14.48
N PRO A 36 -14.78 -9.51 15.74
CA PRO A 36 -16.03 -8.81 16.07
C PRO A 36 -15.83 -7.28 16.10
N GLY A 37 -16.90 -6.52 15.84
CA GLY A 37 -16.91 -5.06 16.06
C GLY A 37 -16.13 -4.22 15.03
N LEU A 38 -15.84 -4.77 13.86
CA LEU A 38 -15.11 -4.10 12.79
C LEU A 38 -15.94 -3.00 12.11
N GLN A 39 -15.26 -1.95 11.65
CA GLN A 39 -15.82 -1.01 10.66
C GLN A 39 -15.37 -1.47 9.26
N ILE A 40 -16.33 -1.74 8.38
CA ILE A 40 -16.09 -2.43 7.09
C ILE A 40 -15.20 -1.58 6.17
N ASP A 41 -15.43 -0.28 6.10
CA ASP A 41 -14.65 0.66 5.29
C ASP A 41 -13.17 0.72 5.73
N GLU A 42 -12.93 0.67 7.04
CA GLU A 42 -11.58 0.63 7.60
C GLU A 42 -10.89 -0.71 7.33
N LEU A 43 -11.63 -1.82 7.43
CA LEU A 43 -11.14 -3.16 7.13
C LEU A 43 -10.76 -3.30 5.65
N GLU A 44 -11.64 -2.90 4.73
CA GLU A 44 -11.38 -2.92 3.28
C GLU A 44 -10.12 -2.13 2.93
N SER A 45 -9.98 -0.95 3.52
CA SER A 45 -8.79 -0.11 3.33
C SER A 45 -7.53 -0.75 3.90
N ALA A 46 -7.61 -1.38 5.09
CA ALA A 46 -6.48 -2.07 5.71
C ALA A 46 -6.05 -3.29 4.89
N LEU A 47 -6.99 -4.11 4.42
CA LEU A 47 -6.72 -5.25 3.53
C LEU A 47 -6.11 -4.78 2.20
N GLY A 48 -6.64 -3.69 1.63
CA GLY A 48 -6.05 -3.04 0.46
C GLY A 48 -4.59 -2.64 0.69
N MET A 49 -4.30 -1.96 1.80
CA MET A 49 -2.94 -1.61 2.21
C MET A 49 -2.05 -2.86 2.33
N TYR A 50 -2.57 -3.93 2.95
CA TYR A 50 -1.83 -5.18 3.14
C TYR A 50 -1.45 -5.83 1.80
N MET A 51 -2.40 -5.92 0.87
CA MET A 51 -2.17 -6.53 -0.44
C MET A 51 -1.12 -5.76 -1.25
N VAL A 52 -1.23 -4.42 -1.27
CA VAL A 52 -0.34 -3.59 -2.10
C VAL A 52 1.02 -3.32 -1.45
N GLY A 53 1.14 -3.49 -0.13
CA GLY A 53 2.39 -3.28 0.62
C GLY A 53 3.55 -4.13 0.11
N PHE A 54 3.29 -5.36 -0.32
CA PHE A 54 4.31 -6.24 -0.90
C PHE A 54 4.87 -5.74 -2.24
N HIS A 55 4.09 -4.96 -2.98
CA HIS A 55 4.49 -4.43 -4.29
C HIS A 55 5.23 -3.10 -4.17
N PHE A 56 4.80 -2.24 -3.24
CA PHE A 56 5.26 -0.84 -3.19
C PHE A 56 6.16 -0.53 -1.99
N GLY A 57 6.12 -1.34 -0.93
CA GLY A 57 6.90 -1.12 0.28
C GLY A 57 6.31 -0.07 1.22
N TRP A 58 6.79 -0.08 2.47
CA TRP A 58 6.18 0.71 3.55
C TRP A 58 6.41 2.22 3.42
N LYS A 59 7.49 2.67 2.77
CA LYS A 59 7.70 4.12 2.56
C LYS A 59 6.66 4.72 1.63
N VAL A 60 6.28 3.99 0.58
CA VAL A 60 5.19 4.41 -0.32
C VAL A 60 3.88 4.52 0.46
N LEU A 61 3.56 3.52 1.30
CA LEU A 61 2.35 3.55 2.13
C LEU A 61 2.29 4.78 3.05
N HIS A 62 3.42 5.18 3.65
CA HIS A 62 3.49 6.38 4.49
C HIS A 62 3.33 7.71 3.75
N ILE A 63 3.60 7.77 2.44
CA ILE A 63 3.30 8.96 1.64
C ILE A 63 1.80 9.03 1.30
N VAL A 64 1.16 7.87 1.07
CA VAL A 64 -0.25 7.79 0.68
C VAL A 64 -1.20 7.96 1.88
N HIS A 65 -0.85 7.34 3.02
CA HIS A 65 -1.67 7.31 4.22
C HIS A 65 -1.02 8.09 5.37
N SER A 66 -1.86 8.73 6.19
CA SER A 66 -1.38 9.39 7.41
C SER A 66 -0.82 8.37 8.41
N LYS A 67 0.07 8.81 9.32
CA LYS A 67 0.59 7.98 10.42
C LYS A 67 -0.55 7.39 11.28
N LYS A 68 -1.60 8.19 11.54
CA LYS A 68 -2.79 7.76 12.30
C LYS A 68 -3.54 6.63 11.57
N THR A 69 -3.72 6.77 10.25
CA THR A 69 -4.37 5.77 9.41
C THR A 69 -3.58 4.46 9.40
N ILE A 70 -2.27 4.52 9.23
CA ILE A 70 -1.41 3.33 9.24
C ILE A 70 -1.46 2.64 10.60
N ALA A 71 -1.36 3.37 11.71
CA ALA A 71 -1.44 2.79 13.05
C ALA A 71 -2.77 2.05 13.28
N LYS A 72 -3.88 2.60 12.75
CA LYS A 72 -5.19 1.97 12.80
C LYS A 72 -5.23 0.68 11.99
N TYR A 73 -4.71 0.68 10.76
CA TYR A 73 -4.66 -0.51 9.92
C TYR A 73 -3.72 -1.59 10.48
N GLU A 74 -2.58 -1.21 11.03
CA GLU A 74 -1.69 -2.11 11.77
C GLU A 74 -2.41 -2.81 12.94
N ALA A 75 -3.21 -2.06 13.71
CA ALA A 75 -3.97 -2.61 14.82
C ALA A 75 -5.05 -3.60 14.34
N LEU A 76 -5.79 -3.27 13.27
CA LEU A 76 -6.79 -4.16 12.68
C LEU A 76 -6.19 -5.47 12.16
N LEU A 77 -5.03 -5.39 11.51
CA LEU A 77 -4.37 -6.54 10.90
C LEU A 77 -3.48 -7.33 11.87
N GLY A 78 -3.10 -6.71 13.00
CA GLY A 78 -2.15 -7.28 13.96
C GLY A 78 -0.74 -7.40 13.40
N ILE A 79 -0.27 -6.41 12.64
CA ILE A 79 1.07 -6.39 12.03
C ILE A 79 1.80 -5.07 12.25
N LYS A 80 3.10 -5.06 11.97
CA LYS A 80 3.90 -3.85 11.75
C LYS A 80 4.34 -3.77 10.30
N ILE A 81 3.87 -2.77 9.56
CA ILE A 81 4.09 -2.69 8.10
C ILE A 81 5.58 -2.59 7.74
N ARG A 82 6.39 -2.04 8.66
CA ARG A 82 7.84 -1.89 8.53
C ARG A 82 8.61 -3.19 8.72
N GLU A 83 7.99 -4.16 9.37
CA GLU A 83 8.55 -5.51 9.59
C GLU A 83 8.09 -6.47 8.50
N VAL A 84 6.87 -6.24 7.96
CA VAL A 84 6.27 -7.11 6.94
C VAL A 84 6.68 -6.73 5.52
N PHE A 85 6.82 -5.45 5.22
CA PHE A 85 7.10 -4.97 3.87
C PHE A 85 8.54 -4.44 3.74
N PRO A 86 9.15 -4.51 2.55
CA PRO A 86 10.41 -3.84 2.29
C PRO A 86 10.24 -2.31 2.36
N GLU A 87 11.35 -1.59 2.48
CA GLU A 87 11.35 -0.13 2.43
C GLU A 87 10.70 0.41 1.15
N TYR A 88 11.16 -0.12 0.01
CA TYR A 88 10.56 0.05 -1.29
C TYR A 88 10.36 -1.33 -1.90
N GLY A 89 9.15 -1.59 -2.41
CA GLY A 89 8.84 -2.84 -3.11
C GLY A 89 9.36 -2.83 -4.55
N PRO A 90 9.40 -4.01 -5.21
CA PRO A 90 9.92 -4.14 -6.57
C PRO A 90 9.22 -3.26 -7.60
N ASP A 91 7.95 -2.94 -7.34
CA ASP A 91 7.13 -2.11 -8.22
C ASP A 91 6.95 -0.67 -7.70
N ALA A 92 7.78 -0.20 -6.76
CA ALA A 92 7.60 1.13 -6.16
C ALA A 92 7.76 2.27 -7.19
N ASP A 93 8.67 2.12 -8.14
CA ASP A 93 9.10 3.14 -9.10
C ASP A 93 8.00 3.62 -10.06
N ARG A 94 6.94 2.83 -10.27
CA ARG A 94 5.76 3.25 -11.05
C ARG A 94 4.85 4.23 -10.32
N THR A 95 5.12 4.54 -9.05
CA THR A 95 4.26 5.41 -8.24
C THR A 95 4.82 6.82 -8.09
N ASN A 96 3.95 7.83 -8.06
CA ASN A 96 4.36 9.19 -7.72
C ASN A 96 4.86 9.30 -6.27
N ALA A 97 4.35 8.45 -5.37
CA ALA A 97 4.78 8.37 -3.99
C ALA A 97 6.26 7.97 -3.85
N TYR A 98 6.74 7.00 -4.64
CA TYR A 98 8.15 6.65 -4.68
C TYR A 98 9.02 7.83 -5.13
N LYS A 99 8.64 8.47 -6.24
CA LYS A 99 9.38 9.62 -6.77
C LYS A 99 9.50 10.75 -5.75
N ILE A 100 8.44 11.01 -4.97
CA ILE A 100 8.48 11.97 -3.85
C ILE A 100 9.43 11.50 -2.77
N ALA A 101 9.27 10.26 -2.30
CA ALA A 101 10.08 9.71 -1.21
C ALA A 101 11.58 9.71 -1.52
N THR A 102 11.97 9.57 -2.78
CA THR A 102 13.37 9.64 -3.23
C THR A 102 13.88 11.05 -3.49
N ALA A 103 13.00 12.04 -3.68
CA ALA A 103 13.39 13.41 -4.02
C ALA A 103 13.48 14.34 -2.80
N VAL A 104 12.87 13.95 -1.67
CA VAL A 104 12.90 14.72 -0.42
C VAL A 104 14.18 14.45 0.37
N SER A 105 14.69 15.48 1.03
CA SER A 105 15.88 15.38 1.87
C SER A 105 15.59 14.69 3.21
N ASN A 106 14.37 14.83 3.73
CA ASN A 106 13.93 14.17 4.95
C ASN A 106 12.55 13.52 4.77
N PHE A 107 12.56 12.19 4.65
CA PHE A 107 11.35 11.40 4.47
C PHE A 107 10.27 11.65 5.54
N TRP A 108 10.64 11.78 6.82
CA TRP A 108 9.65 11.96 7.89
C TRP A 108 8.98 13.33 7.87
N LYS A 109 9.73 14.37 7.46
CA LYS A 109 9.18 15.71 7.25
C LYS A 109 8.25 15.74 6.06
N ALA A 110 8.55 15.00 4.99
CA ALA A 110 7.64 14.86 3.86
C ALA A 110 6.33 14.14 4.27
N VAL A 111 6.43 13.06 5.05
CA VAL A 111 5.27 12.32 5.58
C VAL A 111 4.42 13.16 6.53
N SER A 112 5.03 14.03 7.36
CA SER A 112 4.27 14.95 8.22
C SER A 112 3.75 16.20 7.49
N GLY A 113 4.15 16.41 6.23
CA GLY A 113 3.78 17.59 5.44
C GLY A 113 4.59 18.84 5.75
N GLU A 114 5.66 18.73 6.55
CA GLU A 114 6.60 19.81 6.88
C GLU A 114 7.55 20.15 5.72
N GLU A 115 7.82 19.18 4.84
CA GLU A 115 8.60 19.38 3.62
C GLU A 115 7.65 19.27 2.42
N LYS A 116 7.59 20.33 1.60
CA LYS A 116 6.77 20.33 0.38
C LYS A 116 7.44 19.44 -0.67
N PRO A 117 6.74 18.42 -1.21
CA PRO A 117 7.30 17.61 -2.27
C PRO A 117 7.49 18.44 -3.54
N PRO A 118 8.45 18.07 -4.39
CA PRO A 118 8.73 18.79 -5.65
C PRO A 118 7.56 18.75 -6.64
N PHE A 119 6.61 17.84 -6.45
CA PHE A 119 5.34 17.77 -7.17
C PHE A 119 4.24 17.25 -6.24
N THR A 120 3.02 17.75 -6.43
CA THR A 120 1.85 17.38 -5.62
C THR A 120 1.22 16.10 -6.17
N ILE A 121 0.93 15.12 -5.30
CA ILE A 121 0.00 14.04 -5.64
C ILE A 121 -1.41 14.65 -5.60
N ASP A 122 -2.01 14.86 -6.76
CA ASP A 122 -3.43 15.17 -6.80
C ASP A 122 -4.23 13.90 -6.45
N LYS A 123 -4.70 13.83 -5.20
CA LYS A 123 -5.51 12.72 -4.69
C LYS A 123 -6.85 12.56 -5.43
N ARG A 124 -7.28 13.56 -6.21
CA ARG A 124 -8.52 13.53 -7.01
C ARG A 124 -8.31 13.19 -8.47
N SER A 125 -7.09 13.26 -9.00
CA SER A 125 -6.76 12.96 -10.40
C SER A 125 -6.83 11.46 -10.78
N LEU A 126 -7.21 10.57 -9.85
CA LEU A 126 -7.34 9.13 -10.08
C LEU A 126 -8.77 8.69 -10.45
N VAL A 127 -9.68 9.63 -10.72
CA VAL A 127 -11.11 9.37 -10.96
C VAL A 127 -11.58 9.68 -12.39
N ASP A 128 -10.67 10.06 -13.29
CA ASP A 128 -10.99 10.26 -14.72
C ASP A 128 -10.45 9.15 -15.62
#